data_AF-A0A7X0LP47-F1
#
_entry.id   AF-A0A7X0LP47-F1
#
_cell.length_a   1.000
_cell.length_b   1.000
_cell.length_c   1.000
_cell.angle_alpha   90.00
_cell.angle_beta   90.00
_cell.angle_gamma   90.00
#
_symmetry.space_group_name_H-M   'P 1'
#
loop_
_entity.id
_entity.type
_entity.pdbx_description
1 polymer ?
#
loop_
_entity_poly.entity_id
_entity_poly.type
_entity_poly.pdbx_seq_one_letter_code
_entity_poly.pdbx_strand_id
1 'polypeptide(L)'
;MRRRLTLVLTALVTVLLSLFTWSNTAAAHGSVVDPSSRSYGCWQRWGSDFQNPAMAQQDPMCWQAWQANPNAMWNWNGLYRNGSGGNFQGVVPDGQLCSGGRTEGGRYNAMDSVGPWKTTDIGANFSVKLYDQASHGADYFLVYVTRQGFDPATQVMRWSDLELVARTGRYAPSQNYSIPVSTSDYSGRHVVYTIWQASHMDQTYFLCSDVNFR
;
A
#
# COMPACT_ATOMS: atom_id res chain seq x y z
N MET A 1 -10.20 -60.83 4.58
CA MET A 1 -10.54 -59.55 5.23
C MET A 1 -9.44 -58.49 5.15
N ARG A 2 -8.19 -58.76 5.56
CA ARG A 2 -7.10 -57.77 5.58
C ARG A 2 -6.87 -57.00 4.26
N ARG A 3 -6.87 -57.67 3.10
CA ARG A 3 -6.64 -57.07 1.77
C ARG A 3 -7.76 -56.11 1.30
N ARG A 4 -9.01 -56.38 1.69
CA ARG A 4 -10.16 -55.48 1.41
C ARG A 4 -10.12 -54.24 2.31
N LEU A 5 -9.66 -54.40 3.55
CA LEU A 5 -9.49 -53.28 4.49
C LEU A 5 -8.38 -52.32 4.03
N THR A 6 -7.28 -52.84 3.47
CA THR A 6 -6.17 -52.02 2.94
C THR A 6 -6.60 -51.20 1.72
N LEU A 7 -7.36 -51.80 0.79
CA LEU A 7 -7.87 -51.12 -0.41
C LEU A 7 -8.87 -50.01 -0.06
N VAL A 8 -9.72 -50.24 0.94
CA VAL A 8 -10.68 -49.23 1.42
C VAL A 8 -9.95 -48.08 2.12
N LEU A 9 -8.93 -48.36 2.93
CA LEU A 9 -8.13 -47.30 3.56
C LEU A 9 -7.35 -46.47 2.54
N THR A 10 -6.74 -47.09 1.51
CA THR A 10 -5.99 -46.34 0.50
C THR A 10 -6.91 -45.47 -0.36
N ALA A 11 -8.12 -45.93 -0.68
CA ALA A 11 -9.12 -45.15 -1.39
C ALA A 11 -9.65 -43.96 -0.57
N LEU A 12 -9.81 -44.14 0.75
CA LEU A 12 -10.21 -43.06 1.65
C LEU A 12 -9.12 -41.99 1.80
N VAL A 13 -7.85 -42.40 1.88
CA VAL A 13 -6.72 -41.46 1.98
C VAL A 13 -6.53 -40.67 0.69
N THR A 14 -6.69 -41.28 -0.49
CA THR A 14 -6.61 -40.54 -1.77
C THR A 14 -7.78 -39.59 -1.98
N VAL A 15 -8.99 -39.94 -1.52
CA VAL A 15 -10.16 -39.04 -1.54
C VAL A 15 -10.01 -37.89 -0.54
N LEU A 16 -9.44 -38.14 0.65
CA LEU A 16 -9.15 -37.08 1.63
C LEU A 16 -8.04 -36.14 1.15
N LEU A 17 -7.03 -36.66 0.43
CA LEU A 17 -5.96 -35.84 -0.15
C LEU A 17 -6.43 -34.98 -1.34
N SER A 18 -7.45 -35.41 -2.09
CA SER A 18 -8.02 -34.62 -3.20
C SER A 18 -9.02 -33.55 -2.76
N LEU A 19 -9.45 -33.56 -1.49
CA LEU A 19 -10.27 -32.51 -0.88
C LEU A 19 -9.46 -31.32 -0.36
N PHE A 20 -8.13 -31.42 -0.32
CA PHE A 20 -7.27 -30.26 -0.14
C PHE A 20 -7.26 -29.45 -1.44
N THR A 21 -8.33 -28.70 -1.65
CA THR A 21 -8.28 -27.55 -2.56
C THR A 21 -7.19 -26.64 -2.03
N TRP A 22 -6.11 -26.51 -2.78
CA TRP A 22 -5.15 -25.45 -2.57
C TRP A 22 -5.93 -24.15 -2.82
N SER A 23 -6.46 -23.57 -1.75
CA SER A 23 -6.98 -22.21 -1.81
C SER A 23 -5.78 -21.35 -2.18
N ASN A 24 -5.69 -20.98 -3.46
CA ASN A 24 -4.87 -19.85 -3.83
C ASN A 24 -5.43 -18.70 -2.99
N THR A 25 -4.66 -18.24 -2.00
CA THR A 25 -4.90 -16.96 -1.34
C THR A 25 -4.69 -15.89 -2.40
N ALA A 26 -5.70 -15.69 -3.24
CA ALA A 26 -5.78 -14.56 -4.15
C ALA A 26 -6.07 -13.33 -3.28
N ALA A 27 -5.02 -12.77 -2.68
CA ALA A 27 -5.05 -11.41 -2.15
C ALA A 27 -5.04 -10.46 -3.36
N ALA A 28 -6.16 -10.41 -4.06
CA ALA A 28 -6.36 -9.50 -5.18
C ALA A 28 -6.73 -8.12 -4.61
N HIS A 29 -5.69 -7.33 -4.41
CA HIS A 29 -5.73 -5.99 -3.81
C HIS A 29 -4.85 -5.03 -4.65
N GLY A 30 -4.68 -3.78 -4.22
CA GLY A 30 -4.00 -2.75 -5.00
C GLY A 30 -3.13 -1.76 -4.22
N SER A 31 -2.41 -0.91 -4.96
CA SER A 31 -1.61 0.21 -4.44
C SER A 31 -1.43 1.28 -5.52
N VAL A 32 -1.04 2.49 -5.11
CA VAL A 32 -0.53 3.52 -6.03
C VAL A 32 0.80 3.04 -6.61
N VAL A 33 0.86 2.98 -7.94
CA VAL A 33 2.04 2.54 -8.70
C VAL A 33 2.81 3.72 -9.32
N ASP A 34 2.17 4.88 -9.47
CA ASP A 34 2.79 6.11 -9.99
C ASP A 34 2.06 7.35 -9.45
N PRO A 35 2.73 8.29 -8.76
CA PRO A 35 4.04 8.12 -8.14
C PRO A 35 3.99 6.96 -7.12
N SER A 36 4.97 6.04 -7.19
CA SER A 36 4.94 4.77 -6.45
C SER A 36 4.76 4.97 -4.94
N SER A 37 3.88 4.19 -4.30
CA SER A 37 3.80 4.17 -2.84
C SER A 37 5.10 3.64 -2.21
N ARG A 38 5.35 3.93 -0.93
CA ARG A 38 6.57 3.51 -0.22
C ARG A 38 6.83 2.00 -0.34
N SER A 39 5.87 1.17 0.03
CA SER A 39 6.01 -0.30 -0.01
C SER A 39 6.13 -0.82 -1.44
N TYR A 40 5.31 -0.32 -2.38
CA TYR A 40 5.36 -0.72 -3.78
C TYR A 40 6.69 -0.31 -4.44
N GLY A 41 7.16 0.92 -4.20
CA GLY A 41 8.44 1.40 -4.73
C GLY A 41 9.63 0.62 -4.18
N CYS A 42 9.63 0.26 -2.89
CA CYS A 42 10.66 -0.61 -2.31
C CYS A 42 10.62 -2.02 -2.90
N TRP A 43 9.43 -2.60 -3.08
CA TRP A 43 9.25 -3.87 -3.76
C TRP A 43 9.76 -3.82 -5.21
N GLN A 44 9.39 -2.77 -5.96
CA GLN A 44 9.73 -2.63 -7.36
C GLN A 44 11.24 -2.48 -7.58
N ARG A 45 11.91 -1.66 -6.74
CA ARG A 45 13.35 -1.39 -6.89
C ARG A 45 14.23 -2.51 -6.34
N TRP A 46 13.80 -3.17 -5.27
CA TRP A 46 14.65 -4.08 -4.50
C TRP A 46 14.12 -5.49 -4.36
N GLY A 47 12.90 -5.82 -4.78
CA GLY A 47 12.33 -7.15 -4.60
C GLY A 47 13.18 -8.26 -5.20
N SER A 48 13.73 -8.06 -6.40
CA SER A 48 14.62 -9.05 -7.04
C SER A 48 16.00 -9.17 -6.37
N ASP A 49 16.34 -8.29 -5.43
CA ASP A 49 17.67 -8.18 -4.82
C ASP A 49 17.58 -7.68 -3.35
N PHE A 50 16.58 -8.15 -2.61
CA PHE A 50 16.13 -7.52 -1.36
C PHE A 50 17.13 -7.66 -0.20
N GLN A 51 18.16 -8.49 -0.36
CA GLN A 51 19.23 -8.69 0.62
C GLN A 51 20.53 -7.95 0.26
N ASN A 52 20.54 -7.16 -0.82
CA ASN A 52 21.74 -6.46 -1.24
C ASN A 52 22.22 -5.45 -0.18
N PRO A 53 23.45 -5.61 0.37
CA PRO A 53 23.95 -4.71 1.41
C PRO A 53 24.17 -3.28 0.92
N ALA A 54 24.32 -3.06 -0.40
CA ALA A 54 24.42 -1.71 -0.97
C ALA A 54 23.12 -0.90 -0.77
N MET A 55 21.97 -1.56 -0.59
CA MET A 55 20.69 -0.91 -0.33
C MET A 55 20.76 -0.01 0.92
N ALA A 56 21.51 -0.39 1.95
CA ALA A 56 21.67 0.41 3.17
C ALA A 56 22.20 1.83 2.89
N GLN A 57 23.06 1.99 1.88
CA GLN A 57 23.63 3.28 1.49
C GLN A 57 22.80 3.95 0.38
N GLN A 58 22.32 3.18 -0.58
CA GLN A 58 21.63 3.70 -1.77
C GLN A 58 20.18 4.09 -1.51
N ASP A 59 19.48 3.34 -0.66
CA ASP A 59 18.06 3.48 -0.34
C ASP A 59 17.79 3.06 1.13
N PRO A 60 18.31 3.85 2.10
CA PRO A 60 18.27 3.48 3.52
C PRO A 60 16.85 3.27 4.05
N MET A 61 15.85 3.93 3.47
CA MET A 61 14.45 3.78 3.89
C MET A 61 13.83 2.48 3.41
N CYS A 62 14.16 2.00 2.21
CA CYS A 62 13.80 0.64 1.82
C CYS A 62 14.60 -0.40 2.58
N TRP A 63 15.88 -0.16 2.86
CA TRP A 63 16.70 -1.07 3.66
C TRP A 63 16.07 -1.33 5.03
N GLN A 64 15.76 -0.29 5.80
CA GLN A 64 15.15 -0.46 7.12
C GLN A 64 13.77 -1.15 7.02
N ALA A 65 13.00 -0.91 5.95
CA ALA A 65 11.72 -1.57 5.74
C ALA A 65 11.88 -3.08 5.49
N TRP A 66 12.82 -3.47 4.62
CA TRP A 66 13.16 -4.87 4.35
C TRP A 66 13.69 -5.58 5.60
N GLN A 67 14.50 -4.91 6.41
CA GLN A 67 14.99 -5.45 7.69
C GLN A 67 13.85 -5.62 8.72
N ALA A 68 12.92 -4.68 8.76
CA ALA A 68 11.81 -4.72 9.72
C ALA A 68 10.79 -5.81 9.38
N ASN A 69 10.32 -5.86 8.13
CA ASN A 69 9.40 -6.89 7.67
C ASN A 69 9.36 -6.99 6.13
N PRO A 70 9.98 -8.02 5.52
CA PRO A 70 9.92 -8.25 4.08
C PRO A 70 8.49 -8.32 3.52
N ASN A 71 7.53 -8.79 4.33
CA ASN A 71 6.14 -8.93 3.91
C ASN A 71 5.43 -7.59 3.71
N ALA A 72 5.98 -6.47 4.19
CA ALA A 72 5.48 -5.14 3.85
C ALA A 72 5.66 -4.83 2.35
N MET A 73 6.71 -5.37 1.73
CA MET A 73 6.99 -5.23 0.30
C MET A 73 6.40 -6.38 -0.49
N TRP A 74 6.50 -7.63 -0.02
CA TRP A 74 5.90 -8.76 -0.74
C TRP A 74 4.38 -8.67 -0.84
N ASN A 75 3.73 -8.15 0.20
CA ASN A 75 2.31 -7.84 0.19
C ASN A 75 2.10 -6.33 0.01
N TRP A 76 2.77 -5.72 -0.97
CA TRP A 76 2.66 -4.28 -1.26
C TRP A 76 1.22 -3.83 -1.51
N ASN A 77 0.34 -4.75 -1.91
CA ASN A 77 -1.07 -4.51 -2.18
C ASN A 77 -1.98 -4.62 -0.94
N GLY A 78 -1.47 -5.04 0.22
CA GLY A 78 -2.26 -5.36 1.41
C GLY A 78 -2.41 -4.22 2.42
N LEU A 79 -2.07 -2.98 2.08
CA LEU A 79 -2.08 -1.86 3.03
C LEU A 79 -3.48 -1.22 3.14
N TYR A 80 -4.39 -1.93 3.81
CA TYR A 80 -5.78 -1.52 3.99
C TYR A 80 -6.28 -1.67 5.43
N ARG A 81 -7.43 -1.08 5.72
CA ARG A 81 -8.25 -1.34 6.91
C ARG A 81 -9.67 -1.67 6.48
N ASN A 82 -10.34 -2.55 7.22
CA ASN A 82 -11.77 -2.78 7.06
C ASN A 82 -12.54 -1.98 8.12
N GLY A 83 -13.77 -1.56 7.80
CA GLY A 83 -14.70 -1.00 8.79
C GLY A 83 -14.33 0.41 9.28
N SER A 84 -13.66 1.22 8.46
CA SER A 84 -13.27 2.59 8.86
C SER A 84 -14.48 3.53 8.99
N GLY A 85 -15.60 3.23 8.31
CA GLY A 85 -16.81 4.05 8.34
C GLY A 85 -16.60 5.50 7.92
N GLY A 86 -15.59 5.78 7.10
CA GLY A 86 -15.17 7.14 6.73
C GLY A 86 -14.46 7.95 7.85
N ASN A 87 -14.33 7.41 9.06
CA ASN A 87 -13.65 8.07 10.18
C ASN A 87 -12.14 7.79 10.17
N PHE A 88 -11.45 8.26 9.13
CA PHE A 88 -10.03 7.94 8.91
C PHE A 88 -9.12 8.45 10.02
N GLN A 89 -9.34 9.68 10.51
CA GLN A 89 -8.55 10.24 11.61
C GLN A 89 -8.75 9.48 12.93
N GLY A 90 -9.94 8.90 13.15
CA GLY A 90 -10.22 8.10 14.34
C GLY A 90 -9.52 6.73 14.35
N VAL A 91 -9.17 6.19 13.17
CA VAL A 91 -8.56 4.84 13.04
C VAL A 91 -7.10 4.87 12.59
N VAL A 92 -6.61 6.02 12.13
CA VAL A 92 -5.22 6.25 11.73
C VAL A 92 -4.68 7.43 12.54
N PRO A 93 -3.96 7.18 13.65
CA PRO A 93 -3.36 8.24 14.46
C PRO A 93 -2.26 9.01 13.73
N ASP A 94 -1.95 10.21 14.22
CA ASP A 94 -0.76 10.97 13.82
C ASP A 94 0.51 10.12 13.96
N GLY A 95 1.42 10.25 12.98
CA GLY A 95 2.63 9.45 12.88
C GLY A 95 2.41 7.99 12.46
N GLN A 96 1.18 7.60 12.12
CA GLN A 96 0.84 6.25 11.64
C GLN A 96 0.11 6.27 10.29
N LEU A 97 0.19 7.39 9.58
CA LEU A 97 -0.55 7.59 8.34
C LEU A 97 -0.10 6.61 7.25
N CYS A 98 1.21 6.38 7.13
CA CYS A 98 1.80 5.56 6.08
C CYS A 98 1.73 4.06 6.36
N SER A 99 1.51 3.64 7.61
CA SER A 99 1.15 2.26 7.96
C SER A 99 -0.35 2.00 8.01
N GLY A 100 -1.19 3.01 7.70
CA GLY A 100 -2.63 2.93 7.82
C GLY A 100 -3.08 2.62 9.25
N GLY A 101 -2.49 3.30 10.25
CA GLY A 101 -2.79 3.07 11.67
C GLY A 101 -2.29 1.72 12.16
N ARG A 102 -1.06 1.35 11.77
CA ARG A 102 -0.42 0.06 12.09
C ARG A 102 -1.28 -1.15 11.72
N THR A 103 -1.92 -1.07 10.54
CA THR A 103 -2.82 -2.13 10.06
C THR A 103 -2.09 -3.45 9.83
N GLU A 104 -2.85 -4.52 9.61
CA GLU A 104 -2.33 -5.85 9.28
C GLU A 104 -1.33 -6.38 10.32
N GLY A 105 -1.61 -6.15 11.61
CA GLY A 105 -0.75 -6.57 12.72
C GLY A 105 0.56 -5.80 12.80
N GLY A 106 0.61 -4.57 12.26
CA GLY A 106 1.79 -3.74 12.22
C GLY A 106 2.79 -4.11 11.11
N ARG A 107 2.37 -4.89 10.11
CA ARG A 107 3.20 -5.31 8.97
C ARG A 107 3.87 -4.12 8.28
N TYR A 108 3.18 -3.00 8.17
CA TYR A 108 3.62 -1.80 7.47
C TYR A 108 4.19 -0.71 8.38
N ASN A 109 4.48 -0.97 9.66
CA ASN A 109 4.96 0.06 10.60
C ASN A 109 6.23 0.76 10.12
N ALA A 110 7.11 0.06 9.39
CA ALA A 110 8.33 0.64 8.84
C ALA A 110 8.06 1.72 7.77
N MET A 111 6.84 1.80 7.23
CA MET A 111 6.43 2.89 6.34
C MET A 111 6.23 4.21 7.08
N ASP A 112 6.11 4.20 8.41
CA ASP A 112 6.01 5.43 9.23
C ASP A 112 7.38 6.05 9.56
N SER A 113 8.48 5.35 9.25
CA SER A 113 9.83 5.82 9.53
C SER A 113 10.10 7.16 8.84
N VAL A 114 10.63 8.12 9.60
CA VAL A 114 11.06 9.43 9.10
C VAL A 114 12.46 9.32 8.52
N GLY A 115 12.67 9.88 7.33
CA GLY A 115 13.97 9.84 6.67
C GLY A 115 13.89 10.06 5.15
N PRO A 116 15.04 9.96 4.46
CA PRO A 116 15.15 10.34 3.05
C PRO A 116 14.60 9.25 2.11
N TRP A 117 13.28 9.02 2.15
CA TRP A 117 12.60 8.13 1.19
C TRP A 117 12.86 8.58 -0.24
N LYS A 118 13.00 7.63 -1.18
CA LYS A 118 13.17 7.96 -2.60
C LYS A 118 11.91 8.61 -3.14
N THR A 119 12.08 9.73 -3.84
CA THR A 119 10.99 10.52 -4.41
C THR A 119 10.82 10.24 -5.90
N THR A 120 9.58 10.34 -6.38
CA THR A 120 9.29 10.50 -7.82
C THR A 120 9.18 11.99 -8.16
N ASP A 121 9.89 12.44 -9.19
CA ASP A 121 9.73 13.82 -9.69
C ASP A 121 8.36 13.99 -10.36
N ILE A 122 7.63 15.03 -9.99
CA ILE A 122 6.31 15.36 -10.54
C ILE A 122 6.21 16.87 -10.81
N GLY A 123 5.31 17.27 -11.70
CA GLY A 123 4.93 18.68 -11.88
C GLY A 123 3.70 19.06 -11.06
N ALA A 124 3.33 20.33 -11.13
CA ALA A 124 2.11 20.88 -10.51
C ALA A 124 0.82 20.17 -10.98
N ASN A 125 0.82 19.63 -12.21
CA ASN A 125 -0.23 18.74 -12.71
C ASN A 125 0.35 17.34 -12.84
N PHE A 126 -0.26 16.38 -12.16
CA PHE A 126 0.16 14.98 -12.19
C PHE A 126 -1.05 14.05 -12.10
N SER A 127 -0.82 12.74 -12.19
CA SER A 127 -1.87 11.75 -11.97
C SER A 127 -1.41 10.73 -10.94
N VAL A 128 -2.27 10.46 -9.97
CA VAL A 128 -2.11 9.29 -9.10
C VAL A 128 -2.69 8.09 -9.85
N LYS A 129 -1.83 7.13 -10.18
CA LYS A 129 -2.21 5.87 -10.84
C LYS A 129 -2.25 4.76 -9.83
N LEU A 130 -3.42 4.15 -9.66
CA LEU A 130 -3.63 3.00 -8.79
C LEU A 130 -3.84 1.75 -9.64
N TYR A 131 -3.14 0.68 -9.29
CA TYR A 131 -3.39 -0.66 -9.82
C TYR A 131 -4.13 -1.49 -8.78
N ASP A 132 -5.17 -2.19 -9.22
CA ASP A 132 -6.05 -3.02 -8.40
C ASP A 132 -6.27 -4.35 -9.11
N GLN A 133 -5.67 -5.41 -8.57
CA GLN A 133 -5.76 -6.72 -9.20
C GLN A 133 -7.20 -7.27 -9.25
N ALA A 134 -8.05 -6.90 -8.28
CA ALA A 134 -9.41 -7.41 -8.17
C ALA A 134 -10.46 -6.58 -8.88
N SER A 135 -10.11 -5.37 -9.33
CA SER A 135 -11.07 -4.44 -9.93
C SER A 135 -12.25 -4.15 -9.02
N HIS A 136 -11.99 -3.88 -7.74
CA HIS A 136 -13.01 -3.61 -6.71
C HIS A 136 -13.85 -2.35 -6.96
N GLY A 137 -13.43 -1.48 -7.88
CA GLY A 137 -13.96 -0.12 -8.03
C GLY A 137 -13.51 0.78 -6.88
N ALA A 138 -13.96 2.03 -6.93
CA ALA A 138 -13.75 2.97 -5.84
C ALA A 138 -15.02 3.78 -5.60
N ASP A 139 -15.46 3.90 -4.36
CA ASP A 139 -16.53 4.82 -4.01
C ASP A 139 -16.04 6.27 -4.11
N TYR A 140 -14.79 6.49 -3.69
CA TYR A 140 -14.04 7.72 -3.90
C TYR A 140 -12.55 7.52 -3.63
N PHE A 141 -11.75 8.48 -4.12
CA PHE A 141 -10.39 8.73 -3.68
C PHE A 141 -10.32 10.08 -2.99
N LEU A 142 -9.50 10.17 -1.93
CA LEU A 142 -9.02 11.43 -1.38
C LEU A 142 -7.52 11.47 -1.60
N VAL A 143 -7.02 12.56 -2.18
CA VAL A 143 -5.59 12.78 -2.37
C VAL A 143 -5.20 14.00 -1.57
N TYR A 144 -4.27 13.79 -0.65
CA TYR A 144 -3.65 14.84 0.15
C TYR A 144 -2.20 15.02 -0.27
N VAL A 145 -1.66 16.21 -0.02
CA VAL A 145 -0.23 16.51 -0.10
C VAL A 145 0.21 17.16 1.21
N THR A 146 1.41 16.84 1.68
CA THR A 146 2.00 17.57 2.83
C THR A 146 2.17 19.04 2.49
N ARG A 147 1.76 19.96 3.37
CA ARG A 147 1.84 21.41 3.16
C ARG A 147 3.26 21.89 2.85
N GLN A 148 3.38 22.99 2.11
CA GLN A 148 4.66 23.66 1.88
C GLN A 148 5.35 23.99 3.22
N GLY A 149 6.64 23.65 3.31
CA GLY A 149 7.45 23.84 4.52
C GLY A 149 7.50 22.61 5.46
N PHE A 150 6.67 21.59 5.25
CA PHE A 150 6.86 20.30 5.89
C PHE A 150 8.06 19.57 5.28
N ASP A 151 8.94 19.03 6.12
CA ASP A 151 10.08 18.21 5.70
C ASP A 151 9.86 16.73 6.04
N PRO A 152 9.46 15.88 5.07
CA PRO A 152 9.26 14.45 5.28
C PRO A 152 10.52 13.68 5.69
N ALA A 153 11.71 14.25 5.48
CA ALA A 153 12.96 13.60 5.85
C ALA A 153 13.31 13.77 7.34
N THR A 154 12.69 14.72 8.03
CA THR A 154 13.00 15.03 9.45
C THR A 154 11.78 15.12 10.35
N GLN A 155 10.57 15.20 9.80
CA GLN A 155 9.33 15.37 10.57
C GLN A 155 8.41 14.15 10.49
N VAL A 156 7.76 13.87 11.62
CA VAL A 156 6.69 12.87 11.71
C VAL A 156 5.42 13.47 11.14
N MET A 157 4.85 12.83 10.11
CA MET A 157 3.63 13.30 9.44
C MET A 157 2.40 13.18 10.33
N ARG A 158 1.58 14.23 10.37
CA ARG A 158 0.30 14.32 11.07
C ARG A 158 -0.81 14.72 10.11
N TRP A 159 -2.07 14.51 10.50
CA TRP A 159 -3.21 14.97 9.70
C TRP A 159 -3.21 16.49 9.49
N SER A 160 -2.72 17.27 10.47
CA SER A 160 -2.61 18.73 10.36
C SER A 160 -1.63 19.18 9.26
N ASP A 161 -0.66 18.33 8.94
CA ASP A 161 0.39 18.63 7.96
C ASP A 161 -0.10 18.38 6.53
N LEU A 162 -1.32 17.85 6.36
CA LEU A 162 -1.90 17.51 5.07
C LEU A 162 -2.89 18.58 4.59
N GLU A 163 -2.88 18.80 3.27
CA GLU A 163 -3.89 19.54 2.53
C GLU A 163 -4.58 18.62 1.53
N LEU A 164 -5.91 18.65 1.49
CA LEU A 164 -6.69 17.88 0.51
C LEU A 164 -6.62 18.59 -0.84
N VAL A 165 -6.02 17.95 -1.84
CA VAL A 165 -5.83 18.53 -3.19
C VAL A 165 -6.78 17.93 -4.23
N ALA A 166 -7.31 16.73 -3.98
CA ALA A 166 -8.33 16.14 -4.85
C ALA A 166 -9.30 15.25 -4.06
N ARG A 167 -10.57 15.29 -4.46
CA ARG A 167 -11.60 14.32 -4.07
C ARG A 167 -12.35 13.90 -5.31
N THR A 168 -12.49 12.60 -5.51
CA THR A 168 -13.24 12.06 -6.65
C THR A 168 -14.64 11.61 -6.26
N GLY A 169 -15.48 11.40 -7.27
CA GLY A 169 -16.64 10.52 -7.16
C GLY A 169 -16.27 9.06 -7.38
N ARG A 170 -17.29 8.27 -7.73
CA ARG A 170 -17.16 6.82 -7.94
C ARG A 170 -16.39 6.48 -9.22
N TYR A 171 -15.55 5.46 -9.14
CA TYR A 171 -14.98 4.76 -10.30
C TYR A 171 -15.60 3.37 -10.41
N ALA A 172 -15.97 2.98 -11.64
CA ALA A 172 -16.41 1.63 -11.93
C ALA A 172 -15.25 0.62 -11.75
N PRO A 173 -15.54 -0.68 -11.51
CA PRO A 173 -14.56 -1.76 -11.53
C PRO A 173 -13.57 -1.66 -12.70
N SER A 174 -12.28 -1.56 -12.38
CA SER A 174 -11.18 -1.52 -13.35
C SER A 174 -9.89 -1.98 -12.67
N GLN A 175 -8.95 -2.55 -13.43
CA GLN A 175 -7.63 -2.86 -12.88
C GLN A 175 -6.77 -1.62 -12.67
N ASN A 176 -7.09 -0.52 -13.33
CA ASN A 176 -6.31 0.71 -13.31
C ASN A 176 -7.23 1.91 -13.10
N TYR A 177 -6.86 2.77 -12.15
CA TYR A 177 -7.51 4.07 -11.94
C TYR A 177 -6.48 5.18 -12.09
N SER A 178 -6.89 6.28 -12.72
CA SER A 178 -6.10 7.49 -12.83
C SER A 178 -6.86 8.65 -12.21
N ILE A 179 -6.26 9.28 -11.21
CA ILE A 179 -6.81 10.43 -10.51
C ILE A 179 -6.00 11.66 -10.94
N PRO A 180 -6.55 12.55 -11.79
CA PRO A 180 -5.88 13.78 -12.14
C PRO A 180 -5.83 14.71 -10.93
N VAL A 181 -4.65 15.25 -10.65
CA VAL A 181 -4.41 16.19 -9.55
C VAL A 181 -3.75 17.44 -10.12
N SER A 182 -4.25 18.60 -9.70
CA SER A 182 -3.70 19.90 -10.01
C SER A 182 -3.44 20.64 -8.71
N THR A 183 -2.21 21.13 -8.54
CA THR A 183 -1.79 21.90 -7.37
C THR A 183 -1.16 23.22 -7.79
N SER A 184 -1.06 24.16 -6.86
CA SER A 184 -0.28 25.39 -6.99
C SER A 184 0.62 25.56 -5.78
N ASP A 185 1.73 26.29 -5.93
CA ASP A 185 2.58 26.71 -4.82
C ASP A 185 3.32 25.59 -4.06
N TYR A 186 3.40 24.40 -4.66
CA TYR A 186 4.22 23.28 -4.18
C TYR A 186 5.59 23.25 -4.85
N SER A 187 6.65 23.01 -4.07
CA SER A 187 8.00 22.83 -4.60
C SER A 187 8.87 21.97 -3.68
N GLY A 188 9.75 21.16 -4.27
CA GLY A 188 10.66 20.30 -3.52
C GLY A 188 9.99 19.03 -3.00
N ARG A 189 10.50 18.49 -1.89
CA ARG A 189 10.10 17.18 -1.34
C ARG A 189 8.76 17.26 -0.60
N HIS A 190 7.85 16.37 -0.96
CA HIS A 190 6.54 16.21 -0.31
C HIS A 190 6.15 14.73 -0.18
N VAL A 191 5.09 14.46 0.58
CA VAL A 191 4.37 13.17 0.54
C VAL A 191 2.99 13.40 -0.04
N VAL A 192 2.65 12.62 -1.08
CA VAL A 192 1.27 12.45 -1.54
C VAL A 192 0.66 11.32 -0.72
N TYR A 193 -0.48 11.59 -0.07
CA TYR A 193 -1.21 10.61 0.72
C TYR A 193 -2.56 10.33 0.07
N THR A 194 -2.69 9.13 -0.50
CA THR A 194 -3.90 8.70 -1.20
C THR A 194 -4.71 7.76 -0.31
N ILE A 195 -5.98 8.10 -0.11
CA ILE A 195 -6.98 7.24 0.50
C ILE A 195 -7.88 6.70 -0.61
N TRP A 196 -7.94 5.38 -0.74
CA TRP A 196 -8.85 4.69 -1.66
C TRP A 196 -9.92 3.96 -0.87
N GLN A 197 -11.18 4.38 -1.00
CA GLN A 197 -12.32 3.63 -0.50
C GLN A 197 -12.80 2.68 -1.60
N ALA A 198 -12.54 1.37 -1.45
CA ALA A 198 -12.97 0.36 -2.41
C ALA A 198 -14.50 0.15 -2.35
N SER A 199 -15.12 -0.24 -3.47
CA SER A 199 -16.59 -0.33 -3.55
C SER A 199 -17.20 -1.67 -3.13
N HIS A 200 -16.40 -2.74 -3.04
CA HIS A 200 -16.90 -4.09 -2.76
C HIS A 200 -17.33 -4.30 -1.29
N MET A 201 -16.75 -3.56 -0.35
CA MET A 201 -17.10 -3.53 1.08
C MET A 201 -16.48 -2.28 1.72
N ASP A 202 -16.73 -2.04 3.02
CA ASP A 202 -16.01 -0.99 3.76
C ASP A 202 -14.54 -1.39 3.98
N GLN A 203 -13.72 -1.18 2.94
CA GLN A 203 -12.29 -1.40 2.93
C GLN A 203 -11.60 -0.17 2.36
N THR A 204 -10.65 0.36 3.13
CA THR A 204 -9.95 1.60 2.83
C THR A 204 -8.44 1.35 2.77
N TYR A 205 -7.78 1.83 1.72
CA TYR A 205 -6.34 1.76 1.56
C TYR A 205 -5.69 3.12 1.86
N PHE A 206 -4.49 3.10 2.45
CA PHE A 206 -3.77 4.29 2.90
C PHE A 206 -2.36 4.32 2.33
N LEU A 207 -2.13 5.15 1.30
CA LEU A 207 -1.00 4.97 0.40
C LEU A 207 -0.15 6.24 0.37
N CYS A 208 1.01 6.22 1.03
CA CYS A 208 2.02 7.28 0.98
C CYS A 208 2.95 7.11 -0.21
N SER A 209 3.09 8.14 -1.03
CA SER A 209 4.07 8.24 -2.11
C SER A 209 4.95 9.47 -1.89
N ASP A 210 6.25 9.28 -1.75
CA ASP A 210 7.21 10.39 -1.64
C ASP A 210 7.46 10.97 -3.03
N VAL A 211 7.35 12.30 -3.14
CA VAL A 211 7.45 13.02 -4.42
C VAL A 211 8.36 14.23 -4.30
N ASN A 212 8.78 14.75 -5.45
CA ASN A 212 9.53 15.98 -5.56
C ASN A 212 8.91 16.87 -6.65
N PHE A 213 8.27 17.96 -6.25
CA PHE A 213 7.65 18.93 -7.17
C PHE A 213 8.72 19.76 -7.88
N ARG A 214 8.68 19.76 -9.21
CA ARG A 214 9.59 20.49 -10.10
C ARG A 214 8.86 21.33 -11.15
#